data_AF-A0A261A679-F1
#
_entry.id   AF-A0A261A679-F1
#
_cell.length_a   1.000
_cell.length_b   1.000
_cell.length_c   1.000
_cell.angle_alpha   90.00
_cell.angle_beta   90.00
_cell.angle_gamma   90.00
#
_symmetry.space_group_name_H-M   'P 1'
#
loop_
_entity.id
_entity.type
_entity.pdbx_description
1 polymer ?
#
loop_
_entity_poly.entity_id
_entity_poly.type
_entity_poly.pdbx_seq_one_letter_code
_entity_poly.pdbx_strand_id
1 'polypeptide(L)'
;MSGAVEKNINDTNVYPLGHGETYGTADDVGQVIEIANKVLEVGALIIPEIAPFLPFISQVGDAVKKIIEKSENAPDPVIEKLNELEKKIDNLGNQLTDHFNEMNSFITKTAFSSSIIIPTKSLMKYLHDCLATREKEALKNFTAAYNNRKPINIAYDMIGFLEDDETNPLKMEMKADPLRTSTTFDKWDKKINAVMSQFLLLEFFACGLIKDQNIFDSKMIVERSMKLIETIRMWKEEYKKDPSYWSNMQRVLQTDIDKNGDVDFMLKAWEIKRKLDTIITDDAFFIICRQVGFMDGQFAMSNTAKDRNIMLLKKDKYTMAIYRHSKPFDKEKFAKFQKDADNYISKNKVKTVFPSTIAAYARQYVDNIENAGFVMCCLDDPQNICKLSANGDDDFVHHVRSETQWIGAPVFRTLPVYIMVGML
;
A
#
# COMPACT_ATOMS: atom_id res chain seq x y z
N MET A 1 9.16 4.66 18.60
CA MET A 1 10.40 4.76 17.78
C MET A 1 10.54 6.13 17.10
N SER A 2 10.11 7.24 17.73
CA SER A 2 10.08 8.57 17.09
C SER A 2 11.39 9.38 17.19
N GLY A 3 12.39 8.91 17.93
CA GLY A 3 13.64 9.66 18.18
C GLY A 3 14.82 9.34 17.25
N ALA A 4 14.71 8.36 16.36
CA ALA A 4 15.82 7.92 15.51
C ALA A 4 15.84 8.59 14.12
N VAL A 5 14.73 9.19 13.68
CA VAL A 5 14.62 9.81 12.35
C VAL A 5 15.01 11.29 12.38
N GLU A 6 14.77 12.01 13.48
CA GLU A 6 15.12 13.45 13.59
C GLU A 6 16.63 13.72 13.64
N LYS A 7 17.47 12.75 14.03
CA LYS A 7 18.91 12.95 14.19
C LYS A 7 19.74 12.79 12.92
N ASN A 8 19.21 12.21 11.84
CA ASN A 8 20.05 11.83 10.70
C ASN A 8 20.08 12.82 9.53
N ILE A 9 19.29 13.91 9.52
CA ILE A 9 19.21 14.82 8.35
C ILE A 9 19.71 16.24 8.65
N ASN A 10 19.64 16.71 9.89
CA ASN A 10 20.29 17.99 10.26
C ASN A 10 21.83 17.91 10.18
N ASP A 11 22.39 16.69 10.22
CA ASP A 11 23.83 16.41 10.11
C ASP A 11 24.24 15.78 8.78
N THR A 12 23.33 15.61 7.80
CA THR A 12 23.78 15.36 6.42
C THR A 12 24.42 16.65 5.92
N ASN A 13 25.74 16.73 6.10
CA ASN A 13 26.64 17.63 5.41
C ASN A 13 26.25 17.64 3.93
N VAL A 14 25.42 18.61 3.55
CA VAL A 14 25.36 19.10 2.17
C VAL A 14 26.76 19.63 1.93
N TYR A 15 27.62 18.78 1.37
CA TYR A 15 29.03 19.07 1.16
C TYR A 15 29.14 20.47 0.53
N PRO A 16 30.07 21.32 0.98
CA PRO A 16 30.35 22.55 0.27
C PRO A 16 30.71 22.16 -1.17
N LEU A 17 29.95 22.67 -2.14
CA LEU A 17 30.26 22.54 -3.55
C LEU A 17 31.70 23.00 -3.74
N GLY A 18 32.61 22.07 -4.01
CA GLY A 18 34.00 22.37 -4.28
C GLY A 18 34.06 23.27 -5.51
N HIS A 19 34.42 24.53 -5.31
CA HIS A 19 34.78 25.42 -6.41
C HIS A 19 36.05 24.88 -7.07
N GLY A 20 35.85 24.13 -8.14
CA GLY A 20 36.87 23.69 -9.08
C GLY A 20 36.22 23.53 -10.43
N GLU A 21 36.91 23.95 -11.49
CA GLU A 21 36.47 23.91 -12.88
C GLU A 21 36.31 22.47 -13.40
N THR A 22 35.31 21.76 -12.91
CA THR A 22 34.94 20.45 -13.43
C THR A 22 33.59 20.56 -14.11
N TYR A 23 33.54 20.11 -15.37
CA TYR A 23 32.30 19.74 -16.04
C TYR A 23 31.47 18.84 -15.11
N GLY A 24 30.14 18.85 -15.25
CA GLY A 24 29.37 17.66 -14.89
C GLY A 24 29.97 16.50 -15.67
N THR A 25 30.60 15.58 -14.97
CA THR A 25 31.33 14.46 -15.56
C THR A 25 30.34 13.48 -16.19
N ALA A 26 30.83 12.57 -17.05
CA ALA A 26 29.99 11.50 -17.57
C ALA A 26 29.40 10.63 -16.42
N ASP A 27 30.12 10.54 -15.30
CA ASP A 27 29.67 9.85 -14.09
C ASP A 27 28.53 10.62 -13.40
N ASP A 28 28.62 11.95 -13.30
CA ASP A 28 27.54 12.78 -12.73
C ASP A 28 26.25 12.65 -13.56
N VAL A 29 26.37 12.69 -14.90
CA VAL A 29 25.22 12.46 -15.79
C VAL A 29 24.69 11.02 -15.62
N GLY A 30 25.57 10.03 -15.42
CA GLY A 30 25.22 8.65 -15.12
C GLY A 30 24.40 8.50 -13.83
N GLN A 31 24.77 9.22 -12.77
CA GLN A 31 24.00 9.26 -11.51
C GLN A 31 22.59 9.83 -11.72
N VAL A 32 22.46 10.89 -12.51
CA VAL A 32 21.15 11.49 -12.83
C VAL A 32 20.29 10.53 -13.68
N ILE A 33 20.89 9.78 -14.61
CA ILE A 33 20.19 8.72 -15.35
C ILE A 33 19.68 7.61 -14.42
N GLU A 34 20.45 7.22 -13.41
CA GLU A 34 20.01 6.23 -12.41
C GLU A 34 18.78 6.73 -11.64
N ILE A 35 18.78 7.99 -11.23
CA ILE A 35 17.61 8.62 -10.59
C ILE A 35 16.40 8.60 -11.53
N ALA A 36 16.58 9.02 -12.79
CA ALA A 36 15.51 9.04 -13.77
C ALA A 36 14.93 7.64 -14.03
N ASN A 37 15.78 6.61 -14.08
CA ASN A 37 15.34 5.21 -14.17
C ASN A 37 14.55 4.78 -12.93
N LYS A 38 15.01 5.12 -11.71
CA LYS A 38 14.26 4.80 -10.48
C LYS A 38 12.87 5.44 -10.47
N VAL A 39 12.74 6.70 -10.92
CA VAL A 39 11.42 7.33 -11.08
C VAL A 39 10.56 6.55 -12.07
N LEU A 40 11.12 6.19 -13.23
CA LEU A 40 10.40 5.47 -14.28
C LEU A 40 9.95 4.07 -13.82
N GLU A 41 10.81 3.33 -13.14
CA GLU A 41 10.58 1.95 -12.69
C GLU A 41 9.64 1.86 -11.49
N VAL A 42 9.93 2.64 -10.44
CA VAL A 42 9.17 2.59 -9.18
C VAL A 42 7.89 3.43 -9.27
N GLY A 43 7.84 4.34 -10.25
CA GLY A 43 6.75 5.30 -10.42
C GLY A 43 6.72 6.35 -9.32
N ALA A 44 7.76 6.46 -8.50
CA ALA A 44 7.92 7.38 -7.37
C ALA A 44 9.39 7.41 -6.94
N LEU A 45 9.91 8.55 -6.47
CA LEU A 45 11.12 8.56 -5.65
C LEU A 45 10.72 8.85 -4.21
N ILE A 46 11.29 8.09 -3.27
CA ILE A 46 11.18 8.43 -1.85
C ILE A 46 12.26 9.49 -1.61
N ILE A 47 11.82 10.71 -1.27
CA ILE A 47 12.70 11.89 -1.20
C ILE A 47 13.96 11.69 -0.32
N PRO A 48 13.89 11.00 0.82
CA PRO A 48 15.09 10.60 1.57
C PRO A 48 16.12 9.80 0.77
N GLU A 49 15.69 8.93 -0.15
CA GLU A 49 16.58 8.07 -0.94
C GLU A 49 17.33 8.85 -2.03
N ILE A 50 16.75 9.94 -2.52
CA ILE A 50 17.35 10.75 -3.60
C ILE A 50 18.13 11.95 -3.10
N ALA A 51 17.97 12.32 -1.83
CA ALA A 51 18.70 13.42 -1.20
C ALA A 51 20.22 13.40 -1.46
N PRO A 52 20.92 12.24 -1.39
CA PRO A 52 22.34 12.16 -1.68
C PRO A 52 22.72 12.49 -3.13
N PHE A 53 21.78 12.34 -4.07
CA PHE A 53 22.04 12.48 -5.50
C PHE A 53 21.67 13.86 -6.06
N LEU A 54 21.01 14.69 -5.25
CA LEU A 54 20.57 16.03 -5.65
C LEU A 54 21.70 16.96 -6.14
N PRO A 55 22.93 16.92 -5.56
CA PRO A 55 24.04 17.70 -6.09
C PRO A 55 24.40 17.36 -7.54
N PHE A 56 24.32 16.08 -7.95
CA PHE A 56 24.62 15.65 -9.32
C PHE A 56 23.64 16.26 -10.33
N ILE A 57 22.35 16.35 -9.97
CA ILE A 57 21.34 16.99 -10.83
C ILE A 57 21.69 18.45 -11.10
N SER A 58 22.14 19.17 -10.07
CA SER A 58 22.58 20.57 -10.18
C SER A 58 23.89 20.72 -10.96
N GLN A 59 24.82 19.76 -10.85
CA GLN A 59 26.05 19.75 -11.65
C GLN A 59 25.76 19.51 -13.14
N VAL A 60 24.83 18.61 -13.46
CA VAL A 60 24.38 18.39 -14.84
C VAL A 60 23.73 19.65 -15.42
N GLY A 61 22.91 20.35 -14.64
CA GLY A 61 22.33 21.64 -15.05
C GLY A 61 23.40 22.69 -15.40
N ASP A 62 24.44 22.82 -14.58
CA ASP A 62 25.56 23.74 -14.84
C ASP A 62 26.42 23.31 -16.03
N ALA A 63 26.62 22.00 -16.24
CA ALA A 63 27.30 21.49 -17.42
C ALA A 63 26.56 21.88 -18.71
N VAL A 64 25.23 21.72 -18.72
CA VAL A 64 24.38 22.12 -19.84
C VAL A 64 24.43 23.64 -20.05
N LYS A 65 24.39 24.44 -18.97
CA LYS A 65 24.56 25.91 -19.05
C LYS A 65 25.88 26.28 -19.75
N LYS A 66 27.00 25.69 -19.33
CA LYS A 66 28.33 25.98 -19.89
C LYS A 66 28.41 25.65 -21.39
N ILE A 67 27.87 24.49 -21.80
CA ILE A 67 27.80 24.11 -23.23
C ILE A 67 27.01 25.16 -24.03
N ILE A 68 25.84 25.57 -23.53
CA ILE A 68 24.95 26.54 -24.20
C ILE A 68 25.57 27.94 -24.28
N GLU A 69 26.08 28.46 -23.18
CA GLU A 69 26.50 29.87 -23.07
C GLU A 69 27.85 30.13 -23.69
N LYS A 70 28.81 29.23 -23.45
CA LYS A 70 30.21 29.39 -23.81
C LYS A 70 30.59 28.63 -25.08
N SER A 71 29.67 27.85 -25.65
CA SER A 71 29.95 26.97 -26.79
C SER A 71 31.17 26.07 -26.51
N GLU A 72 31.31 25.62 -25.26
CA GLU A 72 32.39 24.72 -24.86
C GLU A 72 32.18 23.35 -25.52
N ASN A 73 33.26 22.80 -26.11
CA ASN A 73 33.27 21.42 -26.57
C ASN A 73 33.34 20.50 -25.36
N ALA A 74 32.20 19.97 -24.93
CA ALA A 74 32.18 18.91 -23.93
C ALA A 74 32.79 17.63 -24.51
N PRO A 75 33.46 16.79 -23.69
CA PRO A 75 33.95 15.49 -24.15
C PRO A 75 32.81 14.62 -24.72
N ASP A 76 33.10 13.84 -25.76
CA ASP A 76 32.12 12.94 -26.39
C ASP A 76 31.37 12.04 -25.38
N PRO A 77 32.00 11.45 -24.34
CA PRO A 77 31.29 10.66 -23.33
C PRO A 77 30.22 11.43 -22.55
N VAL A 78 30.42 12.73 -22.33
CA VAL A 78 29.44 13.59 -21.66
C VAL A 78 28.26 13.86 -22.60
N ILE A 79 28.54 14.12 -23.88
CA ILE A 79 27.52 14.34 -24.91
C ILE A 79 26.64 13.09 -25.10
N GLU A 80 27.25 11.91 -25.17
CA GLU A 80 26.52 10.64 -25.26
C GLU A 80 25.61 10.42 -24.05
N LYS A 81 26.10 10.66 -22.84
CA LYS A 81 25.31 10.54 -21.61
C LYS A 81 24.20 11.58 -21.53
N LEU A 82 24.41 12.80 -21.99
CA LEU A 82 23.36 13.81 -22.06
C LEU A 82 22.26 13.43 -23.06
N ASN A 83 22.61 12.79 -24.19
CA ASN A 83 21.62 12.23 -25.13
C ASN A 83 20.85 11.05 -24.50
N GLU A 84 21.49 10.24 -23.67
CA GLU A 84 20.80 9.20 -22.91
C GLU A 84 19.82 9.81 -21.89
N LEU A 85 20.28 10.83 -21.15
CA LEU A 85 19.47 11.53 -20.17
C LEU A 85 18.26 12.23 -20.83
N GLU A 86 18.43 12.85 -21.99
CA GLU A 86 17.35 13.46 -22.77
C GLU A 86 16.18 12.49 -23.00
N LYS A 87 16.46 11.28 -23.49
CA LYS A 87 15.44 10.23 -23.67
C LYS A 87 14.76 9.84 -22.36
N LYS A 88 15.50 9.84 -21.23
CA LYS A 88 14.92 9.54 -19.92
C LYS A 88 14.00 10.65 -19.44
N ILE A 89 14.37 11.92 -19.65
CA ILE A 89 13.53 13.07 -19.32
C ILE A 89 12.25 13.07 -20.18
N ASP A 90 12.33 12.73 -21.47
CA ASP A 90 11.14 12.62 -22.32
C ASP A 90 10.16 11.54 -21.81
N ASN A 91 10.69 10.37 -21.47
CA ASN A 91 9.88 9.30 -20.86
C ASN A 91 9.25 9.72 -19.53
N LEU A 92 9.96 10.49 -18.70
CA LEU A 92 9.41 11.04 -17.46
C LEU A 92 8.27 12.03 -17.72
N GLY A 93 8.40 12.88 -18.73
CA GLY A 93 7.33 13.80 -19.15
C GLY A 93 6.07 13.07 -19.61
N ASN A 94 6.22 11.92 -20.26
CA ASN A 94 5.11 11.07 -20.67
C ASN A 94 4.43 10.40 -19.45
N GLN A 95 5.20 9.78 -18.55
CA GLN A 95 4.66 9.18 -17.31
C GLN A 95 3.95 10.22 -16.43
N LEU A 96 4.49 11.43 -16.34
CA LEU A 96 3.87 12.55 -15.64
C LEU A 96 2.50 12.89 -16.21
N THR A 97 2.38 12.90 -17.54
CA THR A 97 1.13 13.17 -18.23
C THR A 97 0.07 12.15 -17.82
N ASP A 98 0.43 10.88 -17.72
CA ASP A 98 -0.49 9.83 -17.29
C ASP A 98 -0.92 10.01 -15.83
N HIS A 99 0.03 10.31 -14.94
CA HIS A 99 -0.26 10.61 -13.53
C HIS A 99 -1.20 11.80 -13.37
N PHE A 100 -0.97 12.87 -14.13
CA PHE A 100 -1.83 14.04 -14.11
C PHE A 100 -3.21 13.78 -14.70
N ASN A 101 -3.31 12.99 -15.77
CA ASN A 101 -4.61 12.63 -16.34
C ASN A 101 -5.48 11.88 -15.32
N GLU A 102 -4.87 10.98 -14.52
CA GLU A 102 -5.56 10.30 -13.43
C GLU A 102 -5.89 11.25 -12.27
N MET A 103 -5.00 12.15 -11.85
CA MET A 103 -5.31 13.12 -10.78
C MET A 103 -6.40 14.14 -11.20
N ASN A 104 -6.42 14.51 -12.48
CA ASN A 104 -7.34 15.51 -13.03
C ASN A 104 -8.81 15.05 -13.07
N SER A 105 -9.10 13.75 -12.87
CA SER A 105 -10.49 13.30 -12.71
C SER A 105 -11.09 13.66 -11.35
N PHE A 106 -10.26 14.02 -10.36
CA PHE A 106 -10.67 14.25 -8.98
C PHE A 106 -10.74 15.73 -8.63
N ILE A 107 -9.85 16.55 -9.20
CA ILE A 107 -9.75 17.97 -8.87
C ILE A 107 -10.52 18.79 -9.91
N THR A 108 -11.17 19.88 -9.49
CA THR A 108 -11.88 20.82 -10.37
C THR A 108 -11.01 21.16 -11.59
N LYS A 109 -11.38 20.63 -12.77
CA LYS A 109 -10.51 20.47 -13.96
C LYS A 109 -9.74 21.72 -14.38
N THR A 110 -10.24 22.92 -14.09
CA THR A 110 -9.62 24.18 -14.50
C THR A 110 -8.48 24.63 -13.58
N ALA A 111 -8.64 24.53 -12.26
CA ALA A 111 -7.65 25.02 -11.30
C ALA A 111 -6.40 24.12 -11.26
N PHE A 112 -6.60 22.80 -11.24
CA PHE A 112 -5.50 21.84 -11.25
C PHE A 112 -4.71 21.88 -12.55
N SER A 113 -5.42 21.94 -13.69
CA SER A 113 -4.78 22.01 -14.99
C SER A 113 -3.92 23.27 -15.16
N SER A 114 -4.46 24.43 -14.79
CA SER A 114 -3.75 25.72 -14.92
C SER A 114 -2.60 25.88 -13.91
N SER A 115 -2.72 25.35 -12.70
CA SER A 115 -1.74 25.58 -11.62
C SER A 115 -0.65 24.51 -11.58
N ILE A 116 -0.97 23.28 -12.02
CA ILE A 116 -0.10 22.11 -11.90
C ILE A 116 0.29 21.54 -13.27
N ILE A 117 -0.69 21.09 -14.06
CA ILE A 117 -0.41 20.30 -15.28
C ILE A 117 0.32 21.13 -16.33
N ILE A 118 -0.25 22.27 -16.72
CA ILE A 118 0.27 23.11 -17.80
C ILE A 118 1.68 23.63 -17.47
N PRO A 119 1.94 24.21 -16.28
CA PRO A 119 3.27 24.69 -15.96
C PRO A 119 4.32 23.59 -15.90
N THR A 120 3.99 22.43 -15.30
CA THR A 120 4.94 21.32 -15.20
C THR A 120 5.28 20.75 -16.57
N LYS A 121 4.29 20.55 -17.45
CA LYS A 121 4.53 20.13 -18.83
C LYS A 121 5.41 21.11 -19.60
N SER A 122 5.16 22.42 -19.41
CA SER A 122 5.98 23.45 -20.04
C SER A 122 7.43 23.38 -19.57
N LEU A 123 7.67 23.22 -18.26
CA LEU A 123 9.02 23.12 -17.70
C LEU A 123 9.73 21.86 -18.16
N MET A 124 9.07 20.70 -18.14
CA MET A 124 9.64 19.43 -18.61
C MET A 124 10.01 19.50 -20.09
N LYS A 125 9.12 20.07 -20.93
CA LYS A 125 9.39 20.25 -22.36
C LYS A 125 10.62 21.13 -22.59
N TYR A 126 10.70 22.28 -21.93
CA TYR A 126 11.83 23.18 -22.15
C TYR A 126 13.13 22.67 -21.52
N LEU A 127 13.05 21.87 -20.45
CA LEU A 127 14.20 21.14 -19.91
C LEU A 127 14.73 20.14 -20.94
N HIS A 128 13.83 19.36 -21.53
CA HIS A 128 14.15 18.45 -22.63
C HIS A 128 14.82 19.21 -23.79
N ASP A 129 14.25 20.33 -24.22
CA ASP A 129 14.82 21.14 -25.31
C ASP A 129 16.24 21.63 -24.99
N CYS A 130 16.52 22.00 -23.72
CA CYS A 130 17.87 22.36 -23.28
C CYS A 130 18.88 21.21 -23.42
N LEU A 131 18.44 19.98 -23.16
CA LEU A 131 19.28 18.78 -23.30
C LEU A 131 19.50 18.38 -24.76
N ALA A 132 18.44 18.49 -25.57
CA ALA A 132 18.39 18.05 -26.96
C ALA A 132 19.12 19.00 -27.91
N THR A 133 18.82 20.30 -27.85
CA THR A 133 19.38 21.28 -28.80
C THR A 133 20.63 21.94 -28.27
N ARG A 134 20.69 22.20 -26.95
CA ARG A 134 21.77 22.93 -26.28
C ARG A 134 22.01 24.31 -26.91
N GLU A 135 20.92 24.95 -27.30
CA GLU A 135 20.93 26.30 -27.87
C GLU A 135 20.48 27.36 -26.87
N LYS A 136 20.92 28.60 -27.08
CA LYS A 136 20.56 29.75 -26.22
C LYS A 136 19.06 30.01 -26.19
N GLU A 137 18.35 29.74 -27.29
CA GLU A 137 16.89 29.92 -27.33
C GLU A 137 16.16 28.90 -26.45
N ALA A 138 16.65 27.65 -26.36
CA ALA A 138 16.10 26.65 -25.45
C ALA A 138 16.27 27.08 -23.99
N LEU A 139 17.45 27.56 -23.61
CA LEU A 139 17.73 28.09 -22.27
C LEU A 139 16.82 29.28 -21.93
N LYS A 140 16.61 30.19 -22.88
CA LYS A 140 15.73 31.35 -22.73
C LYS A 140 14.27 30.93 -22.52
N ASN A 141 13.78 29.96 -23.28
CA ASN A 141 12.42 29.42 -23.13
C ASN A 141 12.22 28.74 -21.77
N PHE A 142 13.19 27.93 -21.34
CA PHE A 142 13.16 27.33 -20.00
C PHE A 142 13.15 28.40 -18.90
N THR A 143 14.03 29.39 -19.00
CA THR A 143 14.12 30.50 -18.04
C THR A 143 12.81 31.28 -17.96
N ALA A 144 12.18 31.57 -19.10
CA ALA A 144 10.89 32.27 -19.14
C ALA A 144 9.78 31.45 -18.47
N ALA A 145 9.69 30.14 -18.76
CA ALA A 145 8.73 29.25 -18.12
C ALA A 145 8.95 29.13 -16.60
N TYR A 146 10.21 28.98 -16.18
CA TYR A 146 10.60 28.91 -14.77
C TYR A 146 10.24 30.19 -14.01
N ASN A 147 10.52 31.36 -14.59
CA ASN A 147 10.18 32.64 -13.96
C ASN A 147 8.68 32.90 -13.92
N ASN A 148 7.93 32.43 -14.92
CA ASN A 148 6.48 32.49 -14.91
C ASN A 148 5.89 31.60 -13.79
N ARG A 149 6.42 30.38 -13.64
CA ARG A 149 5.95 29.43 -12.63
C ARG A 149 7.06 28.50 -12.16
N LYS A 150 7.64 28.80 -10.99
CA LYS A 150 8.68 27.97 -10.37
C LYS A 150 8.14 26.62 -9.89
N PRO A 151 8.93 25.53 -9.97
CA PRO A 151 8.58 24.22 -9.40
C PRO A 151 8.13 24.28 -7.94
N ILE A 152 8.78 25.10 -7.09
CA ILE A 152 8.36 25.27 -5.68
C ILE A 152 6.91 25.77 -5.54
N ASN A 153 6.47 26.70 -6.39
CA ASN A 153 5.11 27.21 -6.35
C ASN A 153 4.11 26.12 -6.80
N ILE A 154 4.49 25.33 -7.80
CA ILE A 154 3.70 24.18 -8.27
C ILE A 154 3.56 23.14 -7.14
N ALA A 155 4.66 22.83 -6.46
CA ALA A 155 4.67 21.91 -5.34
C ALA A 155 3.76 22.38 -4.18
N TYR A 156 3.74 23.69 -3.89
CA TYR A 156 2.88 24.24 -2.85
C TYR A 156 1.40 24.14 -3.21
N ASP A 157 1.03 24.47 -4.44
CA ASP A 157 -0.35 24.31 -4.89
C ASP A 157 -0.77 22.83 -4.88
N MET A 158 0.13 21.91 -5.29
CA MET A 158 -0.12 20.47 -5.21
C MET A 158 -0.41 20.03 -3.78
N ILE A 159 0.41 20.46 -2.82
CA ILE A 159 0.19 20.18 -1.39
C ILE A 159 -1.14 20.76 -0.92
N GLY A 160 -1.46 22.00 -1.31
CA GLY A 160 -2.75 22.61 -0.99
C GLY A 160 -3.95 21.80 -1.49
N PHE A 161 -3.89 21.24 -2.70
CA PHE A 161 -4.92 20.32 -3.20
C PHE A 161 -4.97 18.99 -2.43
N LEU A 162 -3.85 18.52 -1.89
CA LEU A 162 -3.80 17.29 -1.10
C LEU A 162 -4.27 17.49 0.34
N GLU A 163 -4.25 18.71 0.87
CA GLU A 163 -4.71 19.00 2.24
C GLU A 163 -6.24 18.93 2.36
N ASP A 164 -6.98 19.28 1.30
CA ASP A 164 -8.45 19.25 1.26
C ASP A 164 -8.97 17.85 0.83
N ASP A 165 -9.88 17.29 1.64
CA ASP A 165 -10.51 15.98 1.42
C ASP A 165 -11.27 15.88 0.09
N GLU A 166 -11.82 16.99 -0.42
CA GLU A 166 -12.59 17.02 -1.66
C GLU A 166 -11.72 17.13 -2.92
N THR A 167 -10.43 17.46 -2.76
CA THR A 167 -9.47 17.51 -3.88
C THR A 167 -8.33 16.50 -3.74
N ASN A 168 -8.23 15.81 -2.61
CA ASN A 168 -7.22 14.78 -2.38
C ASN A 168 -7.64 13.43 -3.01
N PRO A 169 -7.01 12.99 -4.12
CA PRO A 169 -7.41 11.78 -4.81
C PRO A 169 -7.19 10.52 -3.96
N LEU A 170 -6.18 10.49 -3.08
CA LEU A 170 -5.97 9.38 -2.15
C LEU A 170 -7.18 9.24 -1.21
N LYS A 171 -7.57 10.33 -0.54
CA LYS A 171 -8.69 10.31 0.40
C LYS A 171 -10.02 9.99 -0.29
N MET A 172 -10.26 10.56 -1.47
CA MET A 172 -11.47 10.31 -2.26
C MET A 172 -11.59 8.84 -2.67
N GLU A 173 -10.51 8.25 -3.20
CA GLU A 173 -10.51 6.86 -3.64
C GLU A 173 -10.52 5.90 -2.46
N MET A 174 -9.81 6.23 -1.37
CA MET A 174 -9.94 5.47 -0.13
C MET A 174 -11.37 5.49 0.39
N LYS A 175 -12.09 6.62 0.32
CA LYS A 175 -13.51 6.72 0.68
C LYS A 175 -14.41 5.88 -0.23
N ALA A 176 -14.10 5.81 -1.53
CA ALA A 176 -14.82 5.01 -2.51
C ALA A 176 -14.51 3.50 -2.41
N ASP A 177 -13.30 3.13 -1.98
CA ASP A 177 -12.88 1.75 -1.74
C ASP A 177 -13.58 1.22 -0.48
N PRO A 178 -14.59 0.34 -0.60
CA PRO A 178 -15.37 -0.11 0.55
C PRO A 178 -14.56 -0.93 1.55
N LEU A 179 -13.39 -1.44 1.14
CA LEU A 179 -12.53 -2.28 1.97
C LEU A 179 -11.27 -1.55 2.46
N ARG A 180 -11.03 -0.29 2.05
CA ARG A 180 -9.85 0.51 2.45
C ARG A 180 -8.53 -0.24 2.20
N THR A 181 -8.31 -0.68 0.96
CA THR A 181 -7.18 -1.57 0.65
C THR A 181 -5.84 -0.83 0.50
N SER A 182 -4.75 -1.51 0.83
CA SER A 182 -3.37 -1.12 0.58
C SER A 182 -3.12 -0.92 -0.91
N THR A 183 -3.75 -1.71 -1.77
CA THR A 183 -3.70 -1.50 -3.23
C THR A 183 -4.15 -0.10 -3.62
N THR A 184 -5.30 0.36 -3.10
CA THR A 184 -5.82 1.71 -3.39
C THR A 184 -4.92 2.79 -2.78
N PHE A 185 -4.53 2.62 -1.53
CA PHE A 185 -3.67 3.57 -0.82
C PHE A 185 -2.30 3.73 -1.51
N ASP A 186 -1.59 2.61 -1.70
CA ASP A 186 -0.22 2.57 -2.21
C ASP A 186 -0.18 3.02 -3.68
N LYS A 187 -1.26 2.82 -4.46
CA LYS A 187 -1.40 3.41 -5.81
C LYS A 187 -1.25 4.93 -5.75
N TRP A 188 -1.99 5.58 -4.86
CA TRP A 188 -2.02 7.04 -4.78
C TRP A 188 -0.80 7.62 -4.08
N ASP A 189 -0.32 6.97 -3.02
CA ASP A 189 0.93 7.33 -2.35
C ASP A 189 2.10 7.35 -3.36
N LYS A 190 2.24 6.30 -4.17
CA LYS A 190 3.24 6.26 -5.26
C LYS A 190 3.06 7.41 -6.25
N LYS A 191 1.86 7.63 -6.77
CA LYS A 191 1.59 8.70 -7.76
C LYS A 191 1.89 10.10 -7.22
N ILE A 192 1.51 10.37 -5.96
CA ILE A 192 1.80 11.65 -5.29
C ILE A 192 3.31 11.83 -5.17
N ASN A 193 4.02 10.82 -4.65
CA ASN A 193 5.48 10.86 -4.52
C ASN A 193 6.17 11.04 -5.88
N ALA A 194 5.66 10.40 -6.95
CA ALA A 194 6.13 10.61 -8.32
C ALA A 194 6.11 12.07 -8.75
N VAL A 195 4.96 12.71 -8.60
CA VAL A 195 4.73 14.09 -9.05
C VAL A 195 5.65 15.04 -8.25
N MET A 196 5.73 14.88 -6.94
CA MET A 196 6.62 15.67 -6.08
C MET A 196 8.10 15.48 -6.45
N SER A 197 8.51 14.26 -6.78
CA SER A 197 9.87 13.93 -7.19
C SER A 197 10.26 14.62 -8.51
N GLN A 198 9.31 14.76 -9.43
CA GLN A 198 9.55 15.46 -10.68
C GLN A 198 9.67 16.97 -10.49
N PHE A 199 8.91 17.56 -9.57
CA PHE A 199 9.12 18.97 -9.19
C PHE A 199 10.51 19.19 -8.60
N LEU A 200 10.98 18.23 -7.79
CA LEU A 200 12.31 18.27 -7.22
C LEU A 200 13.40 18.18 -8.30
N LEU A 201 13.25 17.27 -9.27
CA LEU A 201 14.16 17.13 -10.40
C LEU A 201 14.25 18.43 -11.22
N LEU A 202 13.09 19.02 -11.54
CA LEU A 202 13.01 20.30 -12.25
C LEU A 202 13.73 21.43 -11.48
N GLU A 203 13.50 21.52 -10.17
CA GLU A 203 14.08 22.56 -9.33
C GLU A 203 15.60 22.41 -9.20
N PHE A 204 16.10 21.19 -8.97
CA PHE A 204 17.54 20.96 -8.90
C PHE A 204 18.25 21.16 -10.23
N PHE A 205 17.62 20.80 -11.34
CA PHE A 205 18.19 21.09 -12.64
C PHE A 205 18.27 22.59 -12.87
N ALA A 206 17.20 23.33 -12.53
CA ALA A 206 17.18 24.79 -12.60
C ALA A 206 18.25 25.43 -11.70
N CYS A 207 18.56 24.85 -10.54
CA CYS A 207 19.64 25.32 -9.66
C CYS A 207 20.97 25.45 -10.39
N GLY A 208 21.37 24.41 -11.12
CA GLY A 208 22.57 24.44 -11.95
C GLY A 208 22.43 25.29 -13.20
N LEU A 209 21.28 25.18 -13.88
CA LEU A 209 21.09 25.74 -15.20
C LEU A 209 20.93 27.27 -15.20
N ILE A 210 20.20 27.83 -14.23
CA ILE A 210 19.80 29.25 -14.25
C ILE A 210 19.91 29.98 -12.90
N LYS A 211 20.22 29.29 -11.79
CA LYS A 211 20.26 29.91 -10.43
C LYS A 211 21.64 29.94 -9.80
N ASP A 212 22.70 29.71 -10.57
CA ASP A 212 24.08 29.73 -10.10
C ASP A 212 24.27 28.87 -8.84
N GLN A 213 23.73 27.64 -8.86
CA GLN A 213 23.79 26.66 -7.77
C GLN A 213 23.03 27.06 -6.49
N ASN A 214 22.13 28.05 -6.54
CA ASN A 214 21.29 28.39 -5.38
C ASN A 214 20.17 27.36 -5.13
N ILE A 215 20.41 26.51 -4.13
CA ILE A 215 19.54 25.41 -3.70
C ILE A 215 18.44 25.79 -2.69
N PHE A 216 18.19 27.08 -2.41
CA PHE A 216 17.20 27.48 -1.40
C PHE A 216 15.80 26.90 -1.67
N ASP A 217 15.26 27.13 -2.88
CA ASP A 217 13.93 26.65 -3.25
C ASP A 217 13.88 25.11 -3.26
N SER A 218 14.95 24.45 -3.70
CA SER A 218 15.07 22.99 -3.63
C SER A 218 14.95 22.45 -2.20
N LYS A 219 15.66 23.06 -1.24
CA LYS A 219 15.57 22.66 0.18
C LYS A 219 14.15 22.81 0.71
N MET A 220 13.44 23.87 0.31
CA MET A 220 12.05 24.08 0.68
C MET A 220 11.13 23.00 0.11
N ILE A 221 11.32 22.56 -1.14
CA ILE A 221 10.55 21.44 -1.72
C ILE A 221 10.83 20.14 -0.95
N VAL A 222 12.09 19.84 -0.62
CA VAL A 222 12.45 18.65 0.18
C VAL A 222 11.74 18.67 1.54
N GLU A 223 11.86 19.78 2.29
CA GLU A 223 11.24 19.91 3.61
C GLU A 223 9.73 19.71 3.57
N ARG A 224 9.07 20.37 2.60
CA ARG A 224 7.61 20.29 2.46
C ARG A 224 7.13 18.92 2.04
N SER A 225 7.88 18.25 1.19
CA SER A 225 7.53 16.91 0.75
C SER A 225 7.77 15.87 1.85
N MET A 226 8.77 16.03 2.72
CA MET A 226 8.92 15.19 3.91
C MET A 226 7.74 15.34 4.88
N LYS A 227 7.25 16.56 5.07
CA LYS A 227 6.03 16.82 5.86
C LYS A 227 4.81 16.12 5.22
N LEU A 228 4.66 16.21 3.90
CA LEU A 228 3.61 15.50 3.18
C LEU A 228 3.69 13.97 3.35
N ILE A 229 4.89 13.38 3.25
CA ILE A 229 5.11 11.93 3.45
C ILE A 229 4.67 11.51 4.85
N GLU A 230 5.02 12.28 5.89
CA GLU A 230 4.59 12.00 7.26
C GLU A 230 3.07 12.11 7.40
N THR A 231 2.44 13.12 6.79
CA THR A 231 0.99 13.27 6.76
C THR A 231 0.30 12.08 6.07
N ILE A 232 0.82 11.62 4.92
CA ILE A 232 0.30 10.43 4.24
C ILE A 232 0.42 9.20 5.13
N ARG A 233 1.55 9.03 5.82
CA ARG A 233 1.74 7.95 6.78
C ARG A 233 0.72 8.01 7.92
N MET A 234 0.43 9.19 8.44
CA MET A 234 -0.62 9.38 9.43
C MET A 234 -2.00 8.97 8.91
N TRP A 235 -2.35 9.32 7.67
CA TRP A 235 -3.61 8.85 7.06
C TRP A 235 -3.67 7.32 6.99
N LYS A 236 -2.56 6.64 6.67
CA LYS A 236 -2.51 5.16 6.68
C LYS A 236 -2.83 4.60 8.07
N GLU A 237 -2.27 5.19 9.12
CA GLU A 237 -2.52 4.78 10.51
C GLU A 237 -3.96 5.09 10.98
N GLU A 238 -4.58 6.14 10.43
CA GLU A 238 -6.00 6.43 10.65
C GLU A 238 -6.89 5.36 10.00
N TYR A 239 -6.59 4.97 8.75
CA TYR A 239 -7.33 3.90 8.06
C TYR A 239 -7.22 2.55 8.76
N LYS A 240 -6.07 2.21 9.36
CA LYS A 240 -5.91 0.97 10.13
C LYS A 240 -6.92 0.82 11.27
N LYS A 241 -7.32 1.95 11.86
CA LYS A 241 -8.22 2.04 13.01
C LYS A 241 -9.68 2.22 12.59
N ASP A 242 -9.95 2.48 11.31
CA ASP A 242 -11.30 2.70 10.79
C ASP A 242 -12.03 1.35 10.63
N PRO A 243 -13.10 1.07 11.41
CA PRO A 243 -13.85 -0.18 11.29
C PRO A 243 -14.83 -0.21 10.11
N SER A 244 -14.93 0.87 9.32
CA SER A 244 -15.93 1.01 8.25
C SER A 244 -15.84 -0.08 7.18
N TYR A 245 -14.64 -0.62 6.93
CA TYR A 245 -14.46 -1.71 5.97
C TYR A 245 -15.30 -2.95 6.32
N TRP A 246 -15.46 -3.25 7.63
CA TRP A 246 -16.17 -4.44 8.10
C TRP A 246 -17.65 -4.42 7.72
N SER A 247 -18.28 -3.24 7.84
CA SER A 247 -19.70 -3.05 7.48
C SER A 247 -19.99 -3.34 5.99
N ASN A 248 -18.99 -3.18 5.12
CA ASN A 248 -19.12 -3.42 3.69
C ASN A 248 -18.65 -4.81 3.26
N MET A 249 -17.84 -5.48 4.09
CA MET A 249 -17.10 -6.68 3.72
C MET A 249 -18.01 -7.80 3.20
N GLN A 250 -19.10 -8.11 3.90
CA GLN A 250 -19.99 -9.20 3.48
C GLN A 250 -20.56 -8.97 2.08
N ARG A 251 -21.04 -7.74 1.82
CA ARG A 251 -21.61 -7.37 0.53
C ARG A 251 -20.58 -7.46 -0.60
N VAL A 252 -19.37 -6.94 -0.38
CA VAL A 252 -18.30 -6.95 -1.38
C VAL A 252 -17.89 -8.38 -1.71
N LEU A 253 -17.56 -9.19 -0.69
CA LEU A 253 -17.09 -10.55 -0.90
C LEU A 253 -18.19 -11.48 -1.45
N GLN A 254 -19.45 -11.30 -1.05
CA GLN A 254 -20.56 -12.06 -1.62
C GLN A 254 -20.75 -11.72 -3.11
N THR A 255 -20.68 -10.44 -3.47
CA THR A 255 -20.74 -10.00 -4.88
C THR A 255 -19.63 -10.63 -5.71
N ASP A 256 -18.41 -10.74 -5.16
CA ASP A 256 -17.28 -11.39 -5.82
C ASP A 256 -17.49 -12.90 -6.01
N ILE A 257 -18.07 -13.58 -5.02
CA ILE A 257 -18.43 -15.01 -5.09
C ILE A 257 -19.52 -15.23 -6.14
N ASP A 258 -20.50 -14.34 -6.23
CA ASP A 258 -21.62 -14.47 -7.15
C ASP A 258 -21.21 -14.25 -8.60
N LYS A 259 -20.34 -13.26 -8.86
CA LYS A 259 -19.84 -12.93 -10.21
C LYS A 259 -18.87 -13.95 -10.78
N ASN A 260 -18.09 -14.61 -9.94
CA ASN A 260 -17.14 -15.61 -10.39
C ASN A 260 -17.88 -16.94 -10.67
N GLY A 261 -17.50 -17.60 -11.76
CA GLY A 261 -18.08 -18.87 -12.20
C GLY A 261 -17.80 -20.05 -11.26
N ASP A 262 -17.69 -21.25 -11.81
CA ASP A 262 -17.47 -22.48 -11.05
C ASP A 262 -16.01 -22.63 -10.63
N VAL A 263 -15.60 -21.74 -9.71
CA VAL A 263 -14.29 -21.77 -9.08
C VAL A 263 -14.33 -22.76 -7.92
N ASP A 264 -13.30 -23.61 -7.86
CA ASP A 264 -13.05 -24.52 -6.73
C ASP A 264 -13.03 -23.77 -5.39
N PHE A 265 -13.57 -24.40 -4.34
CA PHE A 265 -13.74 -23.76 -3.04
C PHE A 265 -12.40 -23.38 -2.38
N MET A 266 -11.34 -24.17 -2.58
CA MET A 266 -10.02 -23.85 -2.03
C MET A 266 -9.42 -22.66 -2.76
N LEU A 267 -9.49 -22.65 -4.09
CA LEU A 267 -9.00 -21.52 -4.88
C LEU A 267 -9.74 -20.23 -4.50
N LYS A 268 -11.07 -20.31 -4.30
CA LYS A 268 -11.85 -19.17 -3.83
C LYS A 268 -11.41 -18.71 -2.43
N ALA A 269 -11.18 -19.64 -1.49
CA ALA A 269 -10.68 -19.29 -0.16
C ALA A 269 -9.35 -18.53 -0.22
N TRP A 270 -8.42 -18.95 -1.09
CA TRP A 270 -7.15 -18.26 -1.30
C TRP A 270 -7.29 -16.88 -1.96
N GLU A 271 -8.25 -16.71 -2.87
CA GLU A 271 -8.56 -15.38 -3.43
C GLU A 271 -9.13 -14.45 -2.37
N ILE A 272 -10.04 -14.94 -1.52
CA ILE A 272 -10.60 -14.15 -0.42
C ILE A 272 -9.49 -13.81 0.59
N LYS A 273 -8.62 -14.75 0.96
CA LYS A 273 -7.44 -14.48 1.81
C LYS A 273 -6.60 -13.34 1.23
N ARG A 274 -6.22 -13.42 -0.04
CA ARG A 274 -5.46 -12.37 -0.72
C ARG A 274 -6.16 -11.01 -0.70
N LYS A 275 -7.49 -10.97 -0.77
CA LYS A 275 -8.25 -9.71 -0.63
C LYS A 275 -8.29 -9.20 0.81
N LEU A 276 -8.38 -10.09 1.80
CA LEU A 276 -8.31 -9.69 3.21
C LEU A 276 -6.90 -9.20 3.56
N ASP A 277 -5.86 -9.79 2.96
CA ASP A 277 -4.46 -9.40 3.15
C ASP A 277 -4.16 -7.97 2.66
N THR A 278 -5.00 -7.42 1.79
CA THR A 278 -4.85 -6.04 1.33
C THR A 278 -5.61 -5.04 2.18
N ILE A 279 -6.45 -5.43 3.14
CA ILE A 279 -7.20 -4.46 3.96
C ILE A 279 -6.23 -3.76 4.91
N ILE A 280 -6.24 -2.42 4.93
CA ILE A 280 -5.45 -1.65 5.88
C ILE A 280 -6.16 -1.72 7.24
N THR A 281 -5.74 -2.64 8.09
CA THR A 281 -6.31 -2.85 9.44
C THR A 281 -5.30 -3.54 10.35
N ASP A 282 -5.46 -3.36 11.66
CA ASP A 282 -4.77 -4.16 12.69
C ASP A 282 -5.54 -5.44 13.04
N ASP A 283 -6.68 -5.69 12.39
CA ASP A 283 -7.51 -6.87 12.62
C ASP A 283 -6.95 -8.10 11.90
N ALA A 284 -6.92 -9.23 12.60
CA ALA A 284 -6.66 -10.54 12.02
C ALA A 284 -7.94 -11.18 11.51
N PHE A 285 -7.84 -11.92 10.39
CA PHE A 285 -8.97 -12.65 9.83
C PHE A 285 -8.71 -14.15 9.76
N PHE A 286 -9.74 -14.92 10.09
CA PHE A 286 -9.75 -16.37 9.96
C PHE A 286 -10.85 -16.79 8.98
N ILE A 287 -10.47 -17.55 7.96
CA ILE A 287 -11.35 -18.02 6.91
C ILE A 287 -11.55 -19.51 7.08
N ILE A 288 -12.81 -19.94 7.03
CA ILE A 288 -13.21 -21.33 7.11
C ILE A 288 -14.10 -21.59 5.91
N CYS A 289 -13.64 -22.40 4.97
CA CYS A 289 -14.39 -22.70 3.74
C CYS A 289 -14.66 -24.20 3.63
N ARG A 290 -15.83 -24.58 3.12
CA ARG A 290 -16.25 -25.98 2.94
C ARG A 290 -16.96 -26.19 1.60
N GLN A 291 -16.66 -27.30 0.90
CA GLN A 291 -17.18 -27.65 -0.44
C GLN A 291 -18.69 -28.00 -0.52
N VAL A 292 -19.43 -28.04 0.58
CA VAL A 292 -20.87 -28.30 0.55
C VAL A 292 -21.54 -27.36 1.53
N GLY A 293 -22.63 -26.71 1.07
CA GLY A 293 -23.36 -25.71 1.84
C GLY A 293 -23.61 -26.14 3.29
N PHE A 294 -23.44 -25.22 4.26
CA PHE A 294 -23.79 -25.52 5.64
C PHE A 294 -25.25 -25.97 5.71
N MET A 295 -25.53 -27.11 6.35
CA MET A 295 -26.85 -27.30 6.93
C MET A 295 -26.91 -26.42 8.16
N ASP A 296 -27.90 -25.52 8.24
CA ASP A 296 -28.20 -24.73 9.44
C ASP A 296 -28.23 -25.67 10.66
N GLY A 297 -27.17 -25.66 11.48
CA GLY A 297 -27.01 -26.61 12.60
C GLY A 297 -25.58 -27.07 12.92
N GLN A 298 -24.62 -26.93 12.00
CA GLN A 298 -23.24 -27.44 12.21
C GLN A 298 -22.24 -26.41 12.74
N PHE A 299 -22.68 -25.18 12.95
CA PHE A 299 -21.83 -24.10 13.44
C PHE A 299 -22.57 -23.32 14.53
N ALA A 300 -21.87 -22.99 15.61
CA ALA A 300 -22.37 -22.08 16.62
C ALA A 300 -21.29 -21.07 16.97
N MET A 301 -21.74 -19.85 17.19
CA MET A 301 -20.92 -18.78 17.70
C MET A 301 -21.54 -18.23 18.96
N SER A 302 -20.69 -17.69 19.83
CA SER A 302 -21.13 -16.88 20.96
C SER A 302 -22.00 -15.74 20.44
N ASN A 303 -23.08 -15.43 21.16
CA ASN A 303 -23.87 -14.23 20.87
C ASN A 303 -23.03 -12.95 20.93
N THR A 304 -21.94 -12.95 21.71
CA THR A 304 -20.99 -11.83 21.82
C THR A 304 -20.07 -11.65 20.60
N ALA A 305 -20.09 -12.60 19.66
CA ALA A 305 -19.26 -12.60 18.46
C ALA A 305 -20.03 -12.33 17.15
N LYS A 306 -21.35 -12.06 17.23
CA LYS A 306 -22.22 -11.84 16.06
C LYS A 306 -21.75 -10.72 15.13
N ASP A 307 -21.14 -9.67 15.68
CA ASP A 307 -20.61 -8.55 14.88
C ASP A 307 -19.16 -8.78 14.42
N ARG A 308 -18.62 -9.98 14.61
CA ARG A 308 -17.25 -10.38 14.26
C ARG A 308 -17.19 -11.52 13.25
N ASN A 309 -18.32 -11.99 12.78
CA ASN A 309 -18.36 -12.97 11.69
C ASN A 309 -19.16 -12.49 10.50
N ILE A 310 -18.75 -13.00 9.36
CA ILE A 310 -19.48 -12.90 8.10
C ILE A 310 -19.61 -14.31 7.54
N MET A 311 -20.80 -14.61 7.00
CA MET A 311 -21.04 -15.81 6.23
C MET A 311 -21.24 -15.46 4.77
N LEU A 312 -20.55 -16.18 3.90
CA LEU A 312 -20.63 -16.08 2.45
C LEU A 312 -21.05 -17.42 1.87
N LEU A 313 -22.06 -17.42 0.99
CA LEU A 313 -22.65 -18.65 0.46
C LEU A 313 -22.54 -18.68 -1.06
N LYS A 314 -22.01 -19.77 -1.62
CA LYS A 314 -22.23 -20.15 -3.02
C LYS A 314 -23.18 -21.34 -3.03
N LYS A 315 -24.41 -21.11 -3.50
CA LYS A 315 -25.48 -22.10 -3.50
C LYS A 315 -24.99 -23.45 -4.06
N ASP A 316 -25.26 -24.52 -3.31
CA ASP A 316 -24.95 -25.91 -3.64
C ASP A 316 -23.45 -26.21 -3.89
N LYS A 317 -22.54 -25.29 -3.51
CA LYS A 317 -21.11 -25.38 -3.86
C LYS A 317 -20.15 -25.17 -2.73
N TYR A 318 -20.34 -24.15 -1.90
CA TYR A 318 -19.54 -23.98 -0.70
C TYR A 318 -20.14 -22.94 0.22
N THR A 319 -19.70 -22.99 1.48
CA THR A 319 -19.91 -21.89 2.41
C THR A 319 -18.60 -21.48 3.03
N MET A 320 -18.46 -20.18 3.28
CA MET A 320 -17.29 -19.58 3.89
C MET A 320 -17.72 -18.75 5.10
N ALA A 321 -17.11 -19.02 6.23
CA ALA A 321 -17.19 -18.18 7.42
C ALA A 321 -15.89 -17.39 7.55
N ILE A 322 -16.00 -16.08 7.75
CA ILE A 322 -14.88 -15.19 8.02
C ILE A 322 -15.06 -14.66 9.43
N TYR A 323 -14.06 -14.85 10.27
CA TYR A 323 -14.01 -14.31 11.63
C TYR A 323 -12.97 -13.22 11.73
N ARG A 324 -13.31 -12.13 12.43
CA ARG A 324 -12.46 -10.97 12.66
C ARG A 324 -12.03 -10.90 14.11
N HIS A 325 -10.74 -10.71 14.33
CA HIS A 325 -10.14 -10.55 15.64
C HIS A 325 -9.36 -9.23 15.73
N SER A 326 -9.87 -8.30 16.54
CA SER A 326 -9.34 -6.93 16.68
C SER A 326 -8.46 -6.72 17.92
N LYS A 327 -7.98 -7.79 18.57
CA LYS A 327 -7.15 -7.71 19.78
C LYS A 327 -5.88 -8.56 19.61
N PRO A 328 -4.80 -8.28 20.34
CA PRO A 328 -3.68 -9.21 20.44
C PRO A 328 -4.14 -10.51 21.12
N PHE A 329 -3.57 -11.64 20.71
CA PHE A 329 -3.83 -12.93 21.35
C PHE A 329 -3.33 -12.94 22.79
N ASP A 330 -4.19 -13.47 23.65
CA ASP A 330 -3.92 -13.63 25.06
C ASP A 330 -3.72 -15.12 25.35
N LYS A 331 -2.46 -15.54 25.35
CA LYS A 331 -2.05 -16.95 25.49
C LYS A 331 -2.54 -17.57 26.79
N GLU A 332 -2.64 -16.80 27.87
CA GLU A 332 -3.12 -17.28 29.16
C GLU A 332 -4.63 -17.50 29.14
N LYS A 333 -5.40 -16.57 28.56
CA LYS A 333 -6.84 -16.78 28.35
C LYS A 333 -7.11 -17.96 27.42
N PHE A 334 -6.28 -18.17 26.42
CA PHE A 334 -6.40 -19.32 25.54
C PHE A 334 -6.15 -20.65 26.27
N ALA A 335 -5.07 -20.76 27.04
CA ALA A 335 -4.77 -21.97 27.80
C ALA A 335 -5.88 -22.29 28.83
N LYS A 336 -6.43 -21.27 29.48
CA LYS A 336 -7.58 -21.41 30.38
C LYS A 336 -8.82 -21.93 29.64
N PHE A 337 -9.14 -21.32 28.49
CA PHE A 337 -10.24 -21.75 27.65
C PHE A 337 -10.12 -23.21 27.21
N GLN A 338 -8.94 -23.63 26.73
CA GLN A 338 -8.70 -25.00 26.27
C GLN A 338 -8.96 -25.99 27.41
N LYS A 339 -8.45 -25.67 28.61
CA LYS A 339 -8.71 -26.47 29.81
C LYS A 339 -10.18 -26.51 30.19
N ASP A 340 -10.90 -25.39 30.10
CA ASP A 340 -12.34 -25.32 30.41
C ASP A 340 -13.18 -26.13 29.40
N ALA A 341 -12.84 -26.05 28.12
CA ALA A 341 -13.47 -26.84 27.06
C ALA A 341 -13.23 -28.34 27.25
N ASP A 342 -11.98 -28.75 27.48
CA ASP A 342 -11.61 -30.16 27.70
C ASP A 342 -12.28 -30.73 28.96
N ASN A 343 -12.34 -29.94 30.04
CA ASN A 343 -13.04 -30.30 31.28
C ASN A 343 -14.54 -30.46 31.07
N TYR A 344 -15.17 -29.61 30.25
CA TYR A 344 -16.60 -29.73 29.98
C TYR A 344 -16.91 -30.92 29.07
N ILE A 345 -16.10 -31.16 28.02
CA ILE A 345 -16.24 -32.30 27.11
C ILE A 345 -16.07 -33.63 27.87
N SER A 346 -15.08 -33.70 28.76
CA SER A 346 -14.83 -34.90 29.57
C SER A 346 -15.92 -35.17 30.61
N LYS A 347 -16.51 -34.13 31.21
CA LYS A 347 -17.63 -34.24 32.17
C LYS A 347 -18.95 -34.58 31.49
N ASN A 348 -19.23 -33.95 30.36
CA ASN A 348 -20.45 -34.13 29.60
C ASN A 348 -20.17 -35.08 28.43
N LYS A 349 -20.11 -36.39 28.72
CA LYS A 349 -19.98 -37.46 27.72
C LYS A 349 -20.81 -37.10 26.48
N VAL A 350 -20.18 -36.63 25.40
CA VAL A 350 -20.89 -36.17 24.20
C VAL A 350 -21.50 -37.40 23.55
N LYS A 351 -22.74 -37.71 23.94
CA LYS A 351 -23.55 -38.76 23.31
C LYS A 351 -24.01 -38.20 21.98
N THR A 352 -23.76 -38.95 20.92
CA THR A 352 -24.17 -38.71 19.53
C THR A 352 -25.36 -37.76 19.41
N VAL A 353 -25.08 -36.57 18.88
CA VAL A 353 -26.03 -35.49 18.78
C VAL A 353 -26.42 -35.32 17.30
N PHE A 354 -27.72 -35.28 16.99
CA PHE A 354 -28.21 -34.97 15.65
C PHE A 354 -27.71 -33.59 15.18
N PRO A 355 -27.52 -33.32 13.87
CA PRO A 355 -26.98 -32.04 13.38
C PRO A 355 -27.71 -30.80 13.92
N SER A 356 -29.03 -30.86 14.11
CA SER A 356 -29.84 -29.77 14.66
C SER A 356 -29.58 -29.47 16.15
N THR A 357 -29.03 -30.44 16.90
CA THR A 357 -28.68 -30.26 18.32
C THR A 357 -27.20 -29.89 18.51
N ILE A 358 -26.32 -30.11 17.53
CA ILE A 358 -24.91 -29.70 17.59
C ILE A 358 -24.75 -28.19 17.73
N ALA A 359 -25.50 -27.38 16.97
CA ALA A 359 -25.50 -25.93 17.15
C ALA A 359 -26.02 -25.49 18.52
N ALA A 360 -27.00 -26.19 19.09
CA ALA A 360 -27.52 -25.88 20.43
C ALA A 360 -26.48 -26.22 21.52
N TYR A 361 -25.79 -27.35 21.38
CA TYR A 361 -24.66 -27.70 22.25
C TYR A 361 -23.51 -26.72 22.10
N ALA A 362 -23.04 -26.49 20.87
CA ALA A 362 -21.95 -25.55 20.60
C ALA A 362 -22.30 -24.14 21.12
N ARG A 363 -23.55 -23.67 21.03
CA ARG A 363 -24.00 -22.43 21.71
C ARG A 363 -23.85 -22.50 23.23
N GLN A 364 -24.24 -23.60 23.89
CA GLN A 364 -23.99 -23.79 25.33
C GLN A 364 -22.50 -23.76 25.70
N TYR A 365 -21.61 -24.20 24.80
CA TYR A 365 -20.15 -24.04 24.99
C TYR A 365 -19.73 -22.57 24.85
N VAL A 366 -20.12 -21.88 23.78
CA VAL A 366 -19.57 -20.53 23.48
C VAL A 366 -20.26 -19.38 24.24
N ASP A 367 -21.49 -19.55 24.73
CA ASP A 367 -22.20 -18.51 25.49
C ASP A 367 -21.76 -18.43 26.97
N ASN A 368 -21.12 -19.47 27.51
CA ASN A 368 -20.65 -19.54 28.90
C ASN A 368 -19.18 -19.15 29.09
N ILE A 369 -18.50 -18.73 28.02
CA ILE A 369 -17.07 -18.46 28.01
C ILE A 369 -16.86 -16.96 27.76
N GLU A 370 -16.19 -16.29 28.69
CA GLU A 370 -15.88 -14.87 28.59
C GLU A 370 -14.97 -14.59 27.37
N ASN A 371 -15.34 -13.56 26.59
CA ASN A 371 -14.85 -13.28 25.25
C ASN A 371 -13.32 -13.09 25.17
N ALA A 372 -12.63 -14.08 24.61
CA ALA A 372 -11.20 -13.99 24.27
C ALA A 372 -10.88 -14.27 22.79
N GLY A 373 -11.87 -14.18 21.89
CA GLY A 373 -11.62 -14.17 20.43
C GLY A 373 -11.71 -15.52 19.71
N PHE A 374 -12.61 -16.42 20.12
CA PHE A 374 -12.60 -17.83 19.67
C PHE A 374 -13.74 -18.20 18.71
N VAL A 375 -13.52 -19.24 17.88
CA VAL A 375 -14.52 -19.83 16.98
C VAL A 375 -14.51 -21.36 17.10
N MET A 376 -15.63 -21.95 17.52
CA MET A 376 -15.77 -23.41 17.59
C MET A 376 -16.51 -23.94 16.37
N CYS A 377 -15.92 -24.91 15.66
CA CYS A 377 -16.54 -25.58 14.51
C CYS A 377 -16.71 -27.08 14.79
N CYS A 378 -17.94 -27.57 14.84
CA CYS A 378 -18.20 -29.01 14.92
C CYS A 378 -18.47 -29.53 13.51
N LEU A 379 -17.63 -30.40 12.95
CA LEU A 379 -17.72 -30.76 11.54
C LEU A 379 -17.69 -32.27 11.33
N ASP A 380 -18.48 -32.75 10.37
CA ASP A 380 -18.70 -34.18 10.18
C ASP A 380 -17.58 -34.87 9.38
N ASP A 381 -16.77 -34.10 8.64
CA ASP A 381 -15.71 -34.60 7.75
C ASP A 381 -14.57 -33.56 7.53
N PRO A 382 -13.33 -33.82 8.00
CA PRO A 382 -12.17 -32.95 7.80
C PRO A 382 -11.73 -32.72 6.35
N GLN A 383 -11.98 -33.67 5.45
CA GLN A 383 -11.35 -33.66 4.11
C GLN A 383 -11.92 -32.59 3.18
N ASN A 384 -13.05 -32.00 3.53
CA ASN A 384 -13.79 -31.04 2.72
C ASN A 384 -13.66 -29.58 3.22
N ILE A 385 -12.64 -29.28 4.04
CA ILE A 385 -12.49 -27.99 4.72
C ILE A 385 -11.14 -27.35 4.39
N CYS A 386 -11.17 -26.04 4.13
CA CYS A 386 -10.01 -25.18 4.02
C CYS A 386 -10.03 -24.16 5.16
N LYS A 387 -8.88 -23.95 5.80
CA LYS A 387 -8.66 -22.99 6.89
C LYS A 387 -7.51 -22.07 6.51
N LEU A 388 -7.71 -20.76 6.57
CA LEU A 388 -6.70 -19.77 6.24
C LEU A 388 -6.69 -18.65 7.28
N SER A 389 -5.53 -18.07 7.54
CA SER A 389 -5.36 -16.80 8.25
C SER A 389 -5.01 -15.70 7.25
N ALA A 390 -5.42 -14.47 7.52
CA ALA A 390 -4.98 -13.28 6.79
C ALA A 390 -4.50 -12.20 7.79
N ASN A 391 -3.52 -11.40 7.37
CA ASN A 391 -2.91 -10.31 8.16
C ASN A 391 -2.20 -10.73 9.47
N GLY A 392 -1.37 -11.78 9.44
CA GLY A 392 -0.50 -12.19 10.56
C GLY A 392 0.77 -12.91 10.08
N ASP A 393 1.73 -13.17 10.97
CA ASP A 393 2.99 -13.85 10.63
C ASP A 393 2.73 -15.25 10.02
N ASP A 394 3.46 -15.56 8.93
CA ASP A 394 3.22 -16.64 7.94
C ASP A 394 3.26 -18.11 8.46
N ASP A 395 3.28 -18.34 9.77
CA ASP A 395 3.75 -19.62 10.35
C ASP A 395 2.66 -20.61 10.80
N PHE A 396 1.44 -20.64 10.24
CA PHE A 396 0.45 -21.65 10.69
C PHE A 396 -0.45 -22.23 9.60
N VAL A 397 0.10 -23.11 8.76
CA VAL A 397 -0.66 -24.18 8.11
C VAL A 397 -0.73 -25.37 9.07
N HIS A 398 -1.75 -25.43 9.94
CA HIS A 398 -2.00 -26.64 10.72
C HIS A 398 -2.71 -27.70 9.87
N HIS A 399 -1.96 -28.73 9.45
CA HIS A 399 -2.54 -30.06 9.32
C HIS A 399 -2.83 -30.60 10.73
N VAL A 400 -4.09 -30.47 11.16
CA VAL A 400 -4.54 -31.15 12.37
C VAL A 400 -4.56 -32.65 12.08
N ARG A 401 -3.66 -33.39 12.72
CA ARG A 401 -3.78 -34.85 12.82
C ARG A 401 -5.07 -35.18 13.56
N SER A 402 -5.92 -35.99 12.94
CA SER A 402 -6.99 -36.69 13.64
C SER A 402 -6.37 -37.61 14.69
N GLU A 403 -6.38 -37.24 15.97
CA GLU A 403 -6.18 -38.23 17.03
C GLU A 403 -7.52 -38.91 17.32
N THR A 404 -7.85 -39.90 16.48
CA THR A 404 -8.75 -40.97 16.89
C THR A 404 -8.04 -41.83 17.93
N GLN A 405 -8.31 -41.62 19.23
CA GLN A 405 -8.07 -42.67 20.22
C GLN A 405 -9.32 -43.54 20.38
N TRP A 406 -9.23 -44.75 19.83
CA TRP A 406 -10.18 -45.85 20.03
C TRP A 406 -9.94 -46.51 21.39
N ILE A 407 -10.96 -46.59 22.24
CA ILE A 407 -11.07 -47.64 23.27
C ILE A 407 -12.55 -48.10 23.36
N GLY A 408 -12.84 -49.27 22.77
CA GLY A 408 -13.90 -50.22 23.16
C GLY A 408 -15.39 -49.91 22.88
N ALA A 409 -15.90 -50.37 21.71
CA ALA A 409 -17.27 -50.80 21.31
C ALA A 409 -18.54 -49.96 21.68
N PRO A 410 -19.67 -50.04 20.92
CA PRO A 410 -19.92 -50.39 19.52
C PRO A 410 -20.13 -49.13 18.62
N VAL A 411 -20.19 -49.35 17.32
CA VAL A 411 -20.22 -48.39 16.21
C VAL A 411 -21.26 -47.26 16.38
N PHE A 412 -20.80 -46.07 16.79
CA PHE A 412 -21.53 -44.80 16.63
C PHE A 412 -20.53 -43.73 16.21
N ARG A 413 -20.71 -43.16 15.01
CA ARG A 413 -19.79 -42.17 14.42
C ARG A 413 -19.73 -40.93 15.33
N THR A 414 -18.62 -40.77 16.04
CA THR A 414 -18.25 -39.54 16.73
C THR A 414 -17.95 -38.48 15.67
N LEU A 415 -18.73 -37.40 15.64
CA LEU A 415 -18.45 -36.27 14.76
C LEU A 415 -17.19 -35.56 15.26
N PRO A 416 -16.17 -35.32 14.43
CA PRO A 416 -14.99 -34.63 14.88
C PRO A 416 -15.30 -33.16 15.24
N VAL A 417 -14.99 -32.78 16.48
CA VAL A 417 -15.12 -31.40 16.95
C VAL A 417 -13.81 -30.66 16.66
N TYR A 418 -13.87 -29.58 15.89
CA TYR A 418 -12.73 -28.72 15.57
C TYR A 418 -12.87 -27.37 16.27
N ILE A 419 -12.17 -27.21 17.38
CA ILE A 419 -12.02 -25.90 18.00
C ILE A 419 -10.99 -25.12 17.18
N MET A 420 -11.39 -24.02 16.56
CA MET A 420 -10.46 -23.09 15.93
C MET A 420 -10.17 -21.94 16.88
N VAL A 421 -8.89 -21.83 17.18
CA VAL A 421 -8.35 -20.78 18.00
C VAL A 421 -7.97 -19.67 17.03
N GLY A 422 -8.53 -18.47 17.23
CA GLY A 422 -7.91 -17.29 16.65
C GLY A 422 -6.55 -17.13 17.35
N MET A 423 -5.50 -17.69 16.76
CA MET A 423 -4.13 -17.51 17.22
C MET A 423 -3.60 -16.20 16.64
N LEU A 424 -3.11 -15.30 17.49
CA LEU A 424 -2.01 -14.41 17.14
C LEU A 424 -0.76 -14.91 17.88
#